data_AF-U2CM96-F1
#
_entry.id   AF-U2CM96-F1
#
_cell.length_a   1.000
_cell.length_b   1.000
_cell.length_c   1.000
_cell.angle_alpha   90.00
_cell.angle_beta   90.00
_cell.angle_gamma   90.00
#
_symmetry.space_group_name_H-M   'P 1'
#
loop_
_entity.id
_entity.type
_entity.pdbx_description
1 polymer ?
#
loop_
_entity_poly.entity_id
_entity_poly.type
_entity_poly.pdbx_seq_one_letter_code
_entity_poly.pdbx_strand_id
1 'polypeptide(L)'
;MLPIKHGGDFLLTALAILSILLAALSTVLIVKNFLITVNTSSKTSINIMLIILLIASLVCALGGAYGGIVIPQAIAEFNAQKSGLTNEIIAEYLINIKRYTSETIIFTVLGYVFFGISFLLLNKIKKEKTEEHTKVKTWNWDKINNKS
;
A
#
# COMPACT_ATOMS: atom_id res chain seq x y z
N MET A 1 -3.60 -15.84 -35.74
CA MET A 1 -4.40 -15.97 -34.50
C MET A 1 -3.42 -16.11 -33.34
N LEU A 2 -3.06 -15.03 -32.65
CA LEU A 2 -2.12 -15.09 -31.51
C LEU A 2 -2.94 -15.33 -30.24
N PRO A 3 -2.77 -16.47 -29.54
CA PRO A 3 -3.46 -16.72 -28.29
C PRO A 3 -2.91 -15.76 -27.24
N ILE A 4 -3.75 -14.83 -26.78
CA ILE A 4 -3.49 -14.08 -25.56
C ILE A 4 -3.55 -15.12 -24.44
N LYS A 5 -2.37 -15.49 -23.92
CA LYS A 5 -2.22 -16.50 -22.87
C LYS A 5 -3.11 -16.11 -21.68
N HIS A 6 -4.01 -17.02 -21.27
CA HIS A 6 -4.81 -16.94 -20.05
C HIS A 6 -4.03 -16.61 -18.76
N GLY A 7 -2.69 -16.72 -18.75
CA GLY A 7 -1.85 -16.34 -17.62
C GLY A 7 -1.78 -14.83 -17.34
N GLY A 8 -2.07 -13.96 -18.32
CA GLY A 8 -2.05 -12.50 -18.13
C GLY A 8 -3.22 -11.99 -17.28
N ASP A 9 -4.40 -12.55 -17.50
CA ASP A 9 -5.65 -12.14 -16.81
C ASP A 9 -5.62 -12.54 -15.33
N PHE A 10 -5.06 -13.72 -15.03
CA PHE A 10 -4.87 -14.18 -13.65
C PHE A 10 -3.91 -13.27 -12.87
N LEU A 11 -2.80 -12.84 -13.48
CA LEU A 11 -1.81 -11.99 -12.84
C LEU A 11 -2.36 -10.59 -12.53
N LEU A 12 -3.11 -9.99 -13.46
CA LEU A 12 -3.78 -8.71 -13.25
C LEU A 12 -4.86 -8.79 -12.16
N THR A 13 -5.64 -9.87 -12.15
CA THR A 13 -6.65 -10.11 -11.12
C THR A 13 -6.01 -10.31 -9.74
N ALA A 14 -4.93 -11.07 -9.66
CA ALA A 14 -4.18 -11.26 -8.42
C ALA A 14 -3.58 -9.94 -7.91
N LEU A 15 -3.02 -9.11 -8.80
CA LEU A 15 -2.55 -7.75 -8.47
C LEU A 15 -3.68 -6.86 -7.95
N ALA A 16 -4.87 -6.93 -8.55
CA ALA A 16 -6.04 -6.18 -8.07
C ALA A 16 -6.40 -6.60 -6.63
N ILE A 17 -6.49 -7.90 -6.35
CA ILE A 17 -6.81 -8.43 -5.02
C ILE A 17 -5.74 -7.99 -4.00
N LEU A 18 -4.47 -8.14 -4.34
CA LEU A 18 -3.35 -7.69 -3.49
C LEU A 18 -3.43 -6.19 -3.21
N SER A 19 -3.73 -5.39 -4.21
CA SER A 19 -3.88 -3.93 -4.08
C SER A 19 -5.07 -3.55 -3.19
N ILE A 20 -6.21 -4.25 -3.30
CA ILE A 20 -7.38 -4.04 -2.43
C ILE A 20 -7.04 -4.40 -0.97
N LEU A 21 -6.36 -5.53 -0.75
CA LEU A 21 -5.91 -5.93 0.59
C LEU A 21 -4.95 -4.89 1.18
N LEU A 22 -4.01 -4.40 0.38
CA LEU A 22 -3.08 -3.34 0.78
C LEU A 22 -3.82 -2.06 1.14
N ALA A 23 -4.80 -1.65 0.34
CA ALA A 23 -5.63 -0.48 0.63
C ALA A 23 -6.38 -0.64 1.97
N ALA A 24 -7.02 -1.78 2.19
CA ALA A 24 -7.73 -2.07 3.44
C ALA A 24 -6.80 -2.01 4.66
N LEU A 25 -5.62 -2.62 4.59
CA LEU A 25 -4.62 -2.60 5.65
C LEU A 25 -4.10 -1.17 5.91
N SER A 26 -3.78 -0.42 4.86
CA SER A 26 -3.35 0.98 4.97
C SER A 26 -4.42 1.85 5.62
N THR A 27 -5.69 1.73 5.23
CA THR A 27 -6.81 2.45 5.85
C THR A 27 -6.94 2.12 7.34
N VAL A 28 -6.90 0.83 7.71
CA VAL A 28 -6.97 0.40 9.11
C VAL A 28 -5.83 1.00 9.93
N LEU A 29 -4.60 1.01 9.39
CA LEU A 29 -3.46 1.61 10.07
C LEU A 29 -3.57 3.13 10.17
N ILE A 30 -4.06 3.83 9.14
CA ILE A 30 -4.30 5.28 9.18
C ILE A 30 -5.31 5.61 10.27
N VAL A 31 -6.47 4.95 10.30
CA VAL A 31 -7.52 5.21 11.30
C VAL A 31 -7.00 4.92 12.70
N LYS A 32 -6.34 3.77 12.90
CA LYS A 32 -5.77 3.41 14.20
C LYS A 32 -4.70 4.40 14.64
N ASN A 33 -3.81 4.81 13.73
CA ASN A 33 -2.73 5.74 14.05
C ASN A 33 -3.27 7.15 14.31
N PHE A 34 -4.31 7.59 13.59
CA PHE A 34 -4.97 8.87 13.84
C PHE A 34 -5.61 8.89 15.23
N LEU A 35 -6.34 7.83 15.61
CA LEU A 35 -6.94 7.69 16.94
C LEU A 35 -5.90 7.64 18.07
N ILE A 36 -4.74 7.00 17.85
CA ILE A 36 -3.66 6.90 18.85
C ILE A 36 -2.85 8.21 18.94
N THR A 37 -2.64 8.90 17.81
CA THR A 37 -1.84 10.13 17.74
C THR A 37 -2.53 11.28 18.48
N VAL A 38 -3.86 11.32 18.50
CA VAL A 38 -4.65 12.28 19.31
C VAL A 38 -4.36 12.13 20.82
N ASN A 39 -3.93 10.95 21.27
CA ASN A 39 -3.75 10.64 22.69
C ASN A 39 -2.30 10.49 23.18
N THR A 40 -1.26 10.52 22.32
CA THR A 40 0.12 10.24 22.82
C THR A 40 1.29 10.92 22.08
N SER A 41 1.93 11.86 22.81
CA SER A 41 3.39 12.12 22.95
C SER A 41 4.26 12.72 21.80
N SER A 42 4.93 13.82 22.19
CA SER A 42 6.26 14.43 21.91
C SER A 42 7.01 14.32 20.57
N LYS A 43 6.74 13.36 19.66
CA LYS A 43 7.47 13.22 18.37
C LYS A 43 6.54 13.33 17.16
N THR A 44 5.87 14.49 17.05
CA THR A 44 4.90 14.81 15.98
C THR A 44 5.44 14.55 14.57
N SER A 45 6.73 14.79 14.32
CA SER A 45 7.36 14.62 13.01
C SER A 45 7.37 13.17 12.51
N ILE A 46 7.66 12.20 13.38
CA ILE A 46 7.68 10.77 13.00
C ILE A 46 6.27 10.27 12.72
N ASN A 47 5.28 10.72 13.50
CA ASN A 47 3.86 10.38 13.27
C ASN A 47 3.35 10.98 11.95
N ILE A 48 3.72 12.22 11.63
CA ILE A 48 3.38 12.84 10.34
C ILE A 48 4.01 12.05 9.19
N MET A 49 5.30 11.71 9.28
CA MET A 49 6.00 10.94 8.25
C MET A 49 5.33 9.56 8.03
N LEU A 50 4.94 8.89 9.11
CA LEU A 50 4.20 7.63 9.04
C LEU A 50 2.87 7.79 8.31
N ILE A 51 2.09 8.84 8.62
CA ILE A 51 0.81 9.10 7.96
C ILE A 51 1.03 9.38 6.47
N ILE A 52 2.02 10.18 6.10
CA ILE A 52 2.34 10.48 4.71
C ILE A 52 2.67 9.19 3.94
N LEU A 53 3.49 8.31 4.52
CA LEU A 53 3.84 7.04 3.89
C LEU A 53 2.63 6.09 3.75
N LEU A 54 1.75 6.05 4.75
CA LEU A 54 0.51 5.26 4.67
C LEU A 54 -0.46 5.81 3.62
N ILE A 55 -0.56 7.13 3.49
CA ILE A 55 -1.37 7.78 2.43
C ILE A 55 -0.76 7.48 1.06
N ALA A 56 0.55 7.61 0.90
CA ALA A 56 1.23 7.27 -0.35
C ALA A 56 1.00 5.79 -0.72
N SER A 57 1.11 4.89 0.26
CA SER A 57 0.79 3.47 0.08
C SER A 57 -0.66 3.26 -0.35
N LEU A 58 -1.62 3.96 0.27
CA LEU A 58 -3.04 3.88 -0.06
C LEU A 58 -3.32 4.38 -1.48
N VAL A 59 -2.74 5.51 -1.89
CA VAL A 59 -2.89 6.04 -3.26
C VAL A 59 -2.34 5.06 -4.29
N CYS A 60 -1.15 4.51 -4.04
CA CYS A 60 -0.56 3.47 -4.90
C CYS A 60 -1.44 2.21 -4.97
N ALA A 61 -2.00 1.78 -3.84
CA ALA A 61 -2.90 0.63 -3.76
C ALA A 61 -4.20 0.86 -4.56
N LEU A 62 -4.79 2.05 -4.48
CA LEU A 62 -5.97 2.40 -5.28
C LEU A 62 -5.65 2.42 -6.79
N GLY A 63 -4.50 2.96 -7.18
CA GLY A 63 -4.03 2.93 -8.56
C GLY A 63 -3.81 1.51 -9.08
N GLY A 64 -3.18 0.64 -8.28
CA GLY A 64 -3.00 -0.78 -8.59
C GLY A 64 -4.31 -1.54 -8.71
N ALA A 65 -5.27 -1.29 -7.81
CA ALA A 65 -6.60 -1.92 -7.84
C ALA A 65 -7.39 -1.49 -9.07
N TYR A 66 -7.40 -0.19 -9.40
CA TYR A 66 -8.06 0.33 -10.58
C TYR A 66 -7.49 -0.28 -11.86
N GLY A 67 -6.16 -0.25 -12.03
CA GLY A 67 -5.49 -0.84 -13.19
C GLY A 67 -5.75 -2.34 -13.32
N GLY A 68 -5.71 -3.08 -12.21
CA GLY A 68 -5.97 -4.52 -12.21
C GLY A 68 -7.40 -4.93 -12.55
N ILE A 69 -8.38 -4.03 -12.39
CA ILE A 69 -9.79 -4.27 -12.76
C ILE A 69 -10.08 -3.80 -14.20
N VAL A 70 -9.61 -2.61 -14.56
CA VAL A 70 -9.96 -1.95 -15.83
C VAL A 70 -9.22 -2.55 -17.02
N ILE A 71 -7.94 -2.93 -16.86
CA ILE A 71 -7.14 -3.47 -17.98
C ILE A 71 -7.74 -4.78 -18.53
N PRO A 72 -8.11 -5.78 -17.71
CA PRO A 72 -8.76 -7.00 -18.22
C PRO A 72 -10.09 -6.72 -18.94
N GLN A 73 -10.90 -5.79 -18.43
CA GLN A 73 -12.17 -5.40 -19.08
C GLN A 73 -11.94 -4.76 -20.45
N ALA A 74 -10.99 -3.82 -20.53
CA ALA A 74 -10.62 -3.17 -21.78
C ALA A 74 -10.12 -4.21 -22.80
N ILE A 75 -9.26 -5.15 -22.39
CA ILE A 75 -8.79 -6.24 -23.25
C ILE A 75 -9.95 -7.10 -23.77
N ALA A 76 -10.93 -7.41 -22.92
CA ALA A 76 -12.09 -8.21 -23.30
C ALA A 76 -12.97 -7.47 -24.33
N GLU A 77 -13.28 -6.20 -24.07
CA GLU A 77 -14.05 -5.34 -24.99
C GLU A 77 -13.36 -5.19 -26.35
N PHE A 78 -12.06 -4.95 -26.35
CA PHE A 78 -11.28 -4.87 -27.58
C PHE A 78 -11.29 -6.19 -28.35
N ASN A 79 -11.14 -7.33 -27.68
CA ASN A 79 -11.19 -8.63 -28.33
C ASN A 79 -12.56 -8.93 -28.96
N ALA A 80 -13.65 -8.40 -28.40
CA ALA A 80 -14.99 -8.52 -28.97
C ALA A 80 -15.19 -7.64 -30.22
N GLN A 81 -14.49 -6.51 -30.32
CA GLN A 81 -14.66 -5.53 -31.39
C GLN A 81 -13.59 -5.58 -32.48
N LYS A 82 -12.46 -6.27 -32.25
CA LYS A 82 -11.28 -6.25 -33.14
C LYS A 82 -11.49 -6.72 -34.58
N SER A 83 -12.57 -7.45 -34.88
CA SER A 83 -12.81 -8.04 -36.21
C SER A 83 -13.03 -7.01 -37.33
N GLY A 84 -13.20 -5.73 -36.99
CA GLY A 84 -13.33 -4.62 -37.95
C GLY A 84 -12.18 -3.60 -37.94
N LEU A 85 -11.13 -3.81 -37.14
CA LEU A 85 -10.05 -2.82 -36.97
C LEU A 85 -8.84 -3.09 -37.87
N THR A 86 -8.14 -2.02 -38.26
CA THR A 86 -6.87 -2.10 -38.98
C THR A 86 -5.74 -2.57 -38.06
N ASN A 87 -4.71 -3.19 -38.64
CA ASN A 87 -3.56 -3.69 -37.88
C ASN A 87 -2.80 -2.59 -37.11
N GLU A 88 -2.81 -1.35 -37.61
CA GLU A 88 -2.19 -0.20 -36.93
C GLU A 88 -2.90 0.14 -35.62
N ILE A 89 -4.24 0.20 -35.62
CA ILE A 89 -5.01 0.49 -34.41
C ILE A 89 -4.85 -0.64 -33.39
N ILE A 90 -4.77 -1.89 -33.87
CA ILE A 90 -4.51 -3.04 -33.00
C ILE A 90 -3.13 -2.93 -32.33
N ALA A 91 -2.11 -2.53 -33.08
CA ALA A 91 -0.76 -2.37 -32.54
C ALA A 91 -0.67 -1.24 -31.50
N GLU A 92 -1.27 -0.08 -31.78
CA GLU A 92 -1.32 1.04 -30.85
C GLU A 92 -2.04 0.67 -29.54
N TYR A 93 -3.16 -0.04 -29.65
CA TYR A 93 -3.92 -0.51 -28.50
C TYR A 93 -3.12 -1.47 -27.60
N LEU A 94 -2.39 -2.42 -28.21
CA LEU A 94 -1.53 -3.34 -27.47
C LEU A 94 -0.37 -2.63 -26.75
N ILE A 95 0.22 -1.60 -27.36
CA ILE A 95 1.25 -0.77 -26.73
C ILE A 95 0.68 -0.07 -25.49
N ASN A 96 -0.51 0.52 -25.62
CA ASN A 96 -1.17 1.20 -24.51
C ASN A 96 -1.50 0.24 -23.36
N ILE A 97 -2.09 -0.93 -23.63
CA ILE A 97 -2.33 -1.96 -22.60
C ILE A 97 -1.03 -2.33 -21.88
N LYS A 98 0.05 -2.56 -22.62
CA LYS A 98 1.33 -2.97 -22.04
C LYS A 98 1.89 -1.88 -21.13
N ARG A 99 1.76 -0.62 -21.53
CA ARG A 99 2.13 0.54 -20.70
C ARG A 99 1.31 0.58 -19.40
N TYR A 100 -0.02 0.54 -19.50
CA TYR A 100 -0.90 0.56 -18.33
C TYR A 100 -0.67 -0.64 -17.39
N THR A 101 -0.40 -1.82 -17.96
CA THR A 101 -0.05 -3.01 -17.17
C THR A 101 1.24 -2.79 -16.37
N SER A 102 2.25 -2.22 -17.02
CA SER A 102 3.54 -1.94 -16.38
C SER A 102 3.39 -0.88 -15.28
N GLU A 103 2.64 0.20 -15.54
CA GLU A 103 2.31 1.23 -14.54
C GLU A 103 1.58 0.63 -13.33
N THR A 104 0.61 -0.25 -13.57
CA THR A 104 -0.15 -0.95 -12.51
C THR A 104 0.77 -1.80 -11.62
N ILE A 105 1.71 -2.53 -12.23
CA ILE A 105 2.71 -3.32 -11.50
C ILE A 105 3.60 -2.40 -10.66
N ILE A 106 4.10 -1.30 -11.24
CA ILE A 106 4.96 -0.34 -10.55
C ILE A 106 4.22 0.28 -9.35
N PHE A 107 2.97 0.72 -9.54
CA PHE A 107 2.17 1.27 -8.44
C PHE A 107 1.96 0.25 -7.33
N THR A 108 1.65 -1.00 -7.68
CA THR A 108 1.45 -2.06 -6.69
C THR A 108 2.73 -2.28 -5.88
N VAL A 109 3.88 -2.42 -6.54
CA VAL A 109 5.19 -2.61 -5.89
C VAL A 109 5.54 -1.42 -4.98
N LEU A 110 5.39 -0.18 -5.48
CA LEU A 110 5.64 1.03 -4.69
C LEU A 110 4.73 1.11 -3.47
N GLY A 111 3.44 0.76 -3.62
CA GLY A 111 2.50 0.70 -2.52
C GLY A 111 2.95 -0.21 -1.39
N TYR A 112 3.45 -1.41 -1.73
CA TYR A 112 4.00 -2.34 -0.76
C TYR A 112 5.31 -1.86 -0.12
N VAL A 113 6.19 -1.19 -0.89
CA VAL A 113 7.41 -0.59 -0.34
C VAL A 113 7.07 0.48 0.70
N PHE A 114 6.17 1.40 0.38
CA PHE A 114 5.74 2.43 1.33
C PHE A 114 5.04 1.84 2.56
N PHE A 115 4.24 0.79 2.37
CA PHE A 115 3.62 0.07 3.49
C PHE A 115 4.66 -0.60 4.40
N GLY A 116 5.66 -1.27 3.80
CA GLY A 116 6.74 -1.93 4.55
C GLY A 116 7.54 -0.94 5.40
N ILE A 117 7.91 0.22 4.82
CA ILE A 117 8.61 1.28 5.55
C ILE A 117 7.72 1.82 6.69
N SER A 118 6.44 2.05 6.42
CA SER A 118 5.46 2.49 7.43
C SER A 118 5.36 1.50 8.60
N PHE A 119 5.34 0.20 8.30
CA PHE A 119 5.26 -0.85 9.29
C PHE A 119 6.52 -0.92 10.17
N LEU A 120 7.69 -0.75 9.59
CA LEU A 120 8.95 -0.68 10.34
C LEU A 120 8.98 0.54 11.29
N LEU A 121 8.52 1.71 10.82
CA LEU A 121 8.39 2.91 11.66
C LEU A 121 7.41 2.69 12.82
N LEU A 122 6.25 2.09 12.54
CA LEU A 122 5.27 1.72 13.58
C LEU A 122 5.87 0.81 14.66
N ASN A 123 6.64 -0.20 14.27
CA ASN A 123 7.28 -1.11 15.22
C ASN A 123 8.34 -0.40 16.07
N LYS A 124 9.10 0.52 15.47
CA LYS A 124 10.06 1.35 16.20
C LYS A 124 9.36 2.21 17.26
N ILE A 125 8.28 2.89 16.90
CA ILE A 125 7.50 3.73 17.83
C ILE A 125 6.93 2.89 18.98
N LYS A 126 6.39 1.69 18.70
CA LYS A 126 5.88 0.79 19.73
C LYS A 126 6.99 0.32 20.70
N LYS A 127 8.17 0.01 20.17
CA LYS A 127 9.32 -0.40 20.98
C LYS A 127 9.77 0.73 21.90
N GLU A 128 9.91 1.95 21.37
CA GLU A 128 10.27 3.15 22.15
C GLU A 128 9.26 3.41 23.28
N LYS A 129 7.94 3.36 23.00
CA LYS A 129 6.90 3.51 24.03
C LYS A 129 6.99 2.44 25.12
N THR A 130 7.26 1.19 24.74
CA THR A 130 7.38 0.08 25.69
C THR A 130 8.59 0.32 26.61
N GLU A 131 9.74 0.68 26.05
CA GLU A 131 10.96 0.97 26.82
C GLU A 131 10.81 2.17 27.77
N GLU A 132 10.11 3.23 27.35
CA GLU A 132 9.78 4.36 28.22
C GLU A 132 8.90 3.94 29.39
N HIS A 133 7.85 3.15 29.15
CA HIS A 133 6.99 2.64 30.22
C HIS A 133 7.72 1.70 31.19
N THR A 134 8.69 0.90 30.72
CA THR A 134 9.50 0.05 31.60
C THR A 134 10.43 0.87 32.49
N LYS A 135 11.05 1.93 31.95
CA LYS A 135 11.92 2.84 32.73
C LYS A 135 11.16 3.60 33.81
N VAL A 136 9.92 4.01 33.55
CA VAL A 136 9.06 4.68 34.54
C VAL A 136 8.61 3.70 35.64
N LYS A 137 8.39 2.42 35.32
CA LYS A 137 8.05 1.40 36.33
C LYS A 137 9.23 1.04 37.25
N THR A 138 10.48 1.21 36.80
CA THR A 138 11.67 1.07 37.66
C THR A 138 11.94 2.32 38.51
N TRP A 139 10.88 2.99 38.99
CA TRP A 139 11.03 4.05 39.99
C TRP A 139 11.65 3.43 41.24
N ASN A 140 12.87 3.85 41.56
CA ASN A 140 13.67 3.24 42.60
C ASN A 140 13.17 3.72 43.97
N TRP A 141 12.28 2.95 44.59
CA TRP A 141 11.74 3.20 45.93
C TRP A 141 12.82 3.29 47.01
N ASP A 142 14.00 2.71 46.78
CA ASP A 142 15.14 2.78 47.71
C ASP A 142 15.67 4.21 47.90
N LYS A 143 15.41 5.12 46.95
CA LYS A 143 15.75 6.55 47.11
C LYS A 143 14.84 7.31 48.08
N ILE A 144 13.69 6.74 48.44
CA ILE A 144 12.72 7.39 49.34
C ILE A 144 12.94 6.94 50.79
N ASN A 145 13.39 5.71 51.02
CA ASN A 145 13.57 5.16 52.38
C ASN A 145 14.89 5.56 53.08
N ASN A 146 15.86 6.17 52.39
CA ASN A 146 17.12 6.63 53.01
C ASN A 146 17.04 8.04 53.62
N LYS A 147 15.86 8.50 54.03
CA LYS A 147 15.64 9.79 54.69
C LYS A 147 14.89 9.70 56.04
N SER A 148 14.88 8.54 56.70
CA SER A 148 14.44 8.43 58.10
C SER A 148 15.60 8.08 59.02
#